data_AF-A0AAD7BBY8-F1
#
_entry.id   AF-A0AAD7BBY8-F1
#
_cell.length_a   1.000
_cell.length_b   1.000
_cell.length_c   1.000
_cell.angle_alpha   90.00
_cell.angle_beta   90.00
_cell.angle_gamma   90.00
#
_symmetry.space_group_name_H-M   'P 1'
#
loop_
_entity.id
_entity.type
_entity.pdbx_description
1 polymer ?
#
loop_
_entity_poly.entity_id
_entity_poly.type
_entity_poly.pdbx_seq_one_letter_code
_entity_poly.pdbx_strand_id
1 'polypeptide(L)'
;MTGRTLNAVYSYLGEHLERQANRAAHRLGLGPNILAARIRDYFARGEQRESFLDELRSPYSSSIVLELEKDCKALIKYALPNESATTQIQAFKSIIMLTTRFPGLRSYFIRSKYIRRVENCEEKIATLWDRPDVPLDTREWSFWRQFSALSLSNGDISAMVEQCSIRELTCSCPTIGAVSVVEQLLVAYDSEGPSKFSGALSIRYLGGILELPSFWHNAGDANDYIVGKLCAKLLLILQDLGLEKRDVDEAPCDYLGVDCLADNSLVGIFGLAGGIQCENDIANKTWYANLCQVVRLLRQPLVEDRLPDSWKRVFSAEFLNLIPLVYEPVEVDIV
;
A
#
# COMPACT_ATOMS: atom_id res chain seq x y z
N MET A 1 26.64 23.78 -30.70
CA MET A 1 27.09 23.00 -29.52
C MET A 1 26.84 23.73 -28.18
N THR A 2 26.72 25.06 -28.15
CA THR A 2 26.48 25.87 -26.94
C THR A 2 25.10 25.73 -26.29
N GLY A 3 24.06 25.34 -27.03
CA GLY A 3 22.70 25.19 -26.47
C GLY A 3 22.49 24.01 -25.52
N ARG A 4 23.28 22.92 -25.66
CA ARG A 4 23.14 21.73 -24.79
C ARG A 4 23.77 21.95 -23.41
N THR A 5 24.87 22.69 -23.35
CA THR A 5 25.57 23.02 -22.10
C THR A 5 24.78 24.01 -21.25
N LEU A 6 24.13 25.00 -21.87
CA LEU A 6 23.25 25.93 -21.15
C LEU A 6 22.06 25.18 -20.51
N ASN A 7 21.41 24.30 -21.27
CA ASN A 7 20.24 23.56 -20.78
C ASN A 7 20.58 22.66 -19.58
N ALA A 8 21.73 21.97 -19.63
CA ALA A 8 22.20 21.14 -18.52
C ALA A 8 22.50 21.95 -17.24
N VAL A 9 23.06 23.16 -17.38
CA VAL A 9 23.32 24.05 -16.24
C VAL A 9 22.02 24.55 -15.62
N TYR A 10 21.02 24.92 -16.43
CA TYR A 10 19.72 25.35 -15.93
C TYR A 10 18.93 24.21 -15.26
N SER A 11 18.94 23.01 -15.83
CA SER A 11 18.33 21.82 -15.20
C SER A 11 18.98 21.50 -13.87
N TYR A 12 20.31 21.49 -13.79
CA TYR A 12 21.04 21.23 -12.54
C TYR A 12 20.75 22.29 -11.47
N LEU A 13 20.71 23.56 -11.86
CA LEU A 13 20.37 24.66 -10.94
C LEU A 13 18.93 24.53 -10.43
N GLY A 14 18.00 24.18 -11.32
CA GLY A 14 16.59 23.94 -11.00
C GLY A 14 16.40 22.82 -9.99
N GLU A 15 17.04 21.67 -10.21
CA GLU A 15 16.98 20.55 -9.27
C GLU A 15 17.59 20.90 -7.90
N HIS A 16 18.70 21.66 -7.87
CA HIS A 16 19.33 22.05 -6.61
C HIS A 16 18.43 22.99 -5.80
N LEU A 17 17.80 23.97 -6.47
CA LEU A 17 16.84 24.88 -5.84
C LEU A 17 15.59 24.13 -5.36
N GLU A 18 15.06 23.21 -6.14
CA GLU A 18 13.91 22.37 -5.76
C GLU A 18 14.24 21.54 -4.51
N ARG A 19 15.43 20.92 -4.45
CA ARG A 19 15.88 20.18 -3.27
C ARG A 19 16.02 21.07 -2.03
N GLN A 20 16.47 22.31 -2.18
CA GLN A 20 16.57 23.23 -1.04
C GLN A 20 15.19 23.74 -0.59
N ALA A 21 14.30 24.06 -1.53
CA ALA A 21 12.93 24.46 -1.23
C ALA A 21 12.15 23.33 -0.53
N ASN A 22 12.28 22.09 -1.00
CA ASN A 22 11.67 20.92 -0.36
C ASN A 22 12.20 20.67 1.04
N ARG A 23 13.52 20.87 1.28
CA ARG A 23 14.09 20.80 2.64
C ARG A 23 13.56 21.91 3.55
N ALA A 24 13.41 23.13 3.03
CA ALA A 24 12.87 24.26 3.79
C ALA A 24 11.38 24.03 4.13
N ALA A 25 10.58 23.55 3.17
CA ALA A 25 9.19 23.17 3.38
C ALA A 25 9.07 22.08 4.46
N HIS A 26 9.91 21.04 4.40
CA HIS A 26 9.95 20.00 5.43
C HIS A 26 10.26 20.55 6.82
N ARG A 27 11.20 21.50 6.94
CA ARG A 27 11.52 22.16 8.23
C ARG A 27 10.38 23.02 8.76
N LEU A 28 9.51 23.53 7.89
CA LEU A 28 8.32 24.30 8.25
C LEU A 28 7.09 23.42 8.48
N GLY A 29 7.21 22.09 8.45
CA GLY A 29 6.07 21.17 8.57
C GLY A 29 5.14 21.22 7.36
N LEU A 30 5.66 21.59 6.19
CA LEU A 30 4.95 21.68 4.93
C LEU A 30 5.37 20.52 4.01
N GLY A 31 4.42 20.02 3.23
CA GLY A 31 4.66 19.02 2.19
C GLY A 31 3.78 17.77 2.31
N PRO A 32 3.75 16.94 1.25
CA PRO A 32 2.85 15.79 1.16
C PRO A 32 3.06 14.78 2.29
N ASN A 33 4.32 14.45 2.59
CA ASN A 33 4.67 13.45 3.60
C ASN A 33 4.26 13.89 5.02
N ILE A 34 4.37 15.18 5.33
CA ILE A 34 3.96 15.72 6.64
C ILE A 34 2.44 15.67 6.78
N LEU A 35 1.69 16.06 5.73
CA LEU A 35 0.24 15.91 5.71
C LEU A 35 -0.17 14.44 5.84
N ALA A 36 0.49 13.54 5.13
CA ALA A 36 0.21 12.12 5.21
C ALA A 36 0.50 11.55 6.61
N ALA A 37 1.57 11.99 7.26
CA ALA A 37 1.85 11.64 8.65
C ALA A 37 0.75 12.14 9.59
N ARG A 38 0.36 13.42 9.48
CA ARG A 38 -0.74 13.98 10.29
C ARG A 38 -2.07 13.25 10.06
N ILE A 39 -2.37 12.89 8.80
CA ILE A 39 -3.55 12.09 8.48
C ILE A 39 -3.49 10.73 9.17
N ARG A 40 -2.33 10.04 9.13
CA ARG A 40 -2.14 8.76 9.83
C ARG A 40 -2.27 8.90 11.36
N ASP A 41 -1.86 10.02 11.94
CA ASP A 41 -1.92 10.24 13.38
C ASP A 41 -3.36 10.21 13.91
N TYR A 42 -4.37 10.58 13.10
CA TYR A 42 -5.78 10.39 13.49
C TYR A 42 -6.16 8.91 13.67
N PHE A 43 -5.46 7.99 13.00
CA PHE A 43 -5.70 6.54 13.04
C PHE A 43 -4.72 5.77 13.93
N ALA A 44 -3.72 6.43 14.52
CA ALA A 44 -2.61 5.79 15.24
C ALA A 44 -2.99 5.12 16.57
N ARG A 45 -4.29 5.07 16.94
CA ARG A 45 -4.76 4.63 18.25
C ARG A 45 -5.50 3.30 18.21
N GLY A 46 -4.83 2.19 17.85
CA GLY A 46 -5.29 0.81 18.11
C GLY A 46 -6.79 0.54 17.85
N GLU A 47 -7.52 -0.01 18.83
CA GLU A 47 -8.98 -0.26 18.75
C GLU A 47 -9.81 0.99 18.42
N GLN A 48 -9.30 2.18 18.72
CA GLN A 48 -9.95 3.44 18.34
C GLN A 48 -9.90 3.68 16.83
N ARG A 49 -8.95 3.06 16.11
CA ARG A 49 -8.88 3.11 14.65
C ARG A 49 -10.16 2.61 14.02
N GLU A 50 -10.65 1.44 14.43
CA GLU A 50 -11.87 0.85 13.86
C GLU A 50 -13.09 1.72 14.14
N SER A 51 -13.22 2.20 15.38
CA SER A 51 -14.28 3.15 15.73
C SER A 51 -14.20 4.45 14.92
N PHE A 52 -12.98 4.94 14.64
CA PHE A 52 -12.78 6.15 13.86
C PHE A 52 -13.07 5.91 12.37
N LEU A 53 -12.75 4.73 11.83
CA LEU A 53 -13.13 4.34 10.47
C LEU A 53 -14.66 4.24 10.32
N ASP A 54 -15.37 3.77 11.33
CA ASP A 54 -16.84 3.83 11.37
C ASP A 54 -17.34 5.29 11.45
N GLU A 55 -16.67 6.14 12.22
CA GLU A 55 -16.98 7.58 12.28
C GLU A 55 -16.84 8.27 10.91
N LEU A 56 -15.85 7.89 10.10
CA LEU A 56 -15.70 8.41 8.73
C LEU A 56 -16.92 8.14 7.83
N ARG A 57 -17.68 7.09 8.14
CA ARG A 57 -18.86 6.66 7.38
C ARG A 57 -20.15 7.26 7.94
N SER A 58 -20.07 7.89 9.11
CA SER A 58 -21.20 8.55 9.76
C SER A 58 -21.65 9.77 8.95
N PRO A 59 -22.97 10.05 8.86
CA PRO A 59 -23.45 11.30 8.29
C PRO A 59 -23.08 12.53 9.15
N TYR A 60 -22.67 12.32 10.41
CA TYR A 60 -22.27 13.38 11.33
C TYR A 60 -20.76 13.63 11.24
N SER A 61 -20.37 14.86 10.87
CA SER A 61 -18.96 15.25 10.84
C SER A 61 -18.56 15.89 12.17
N SER A 62 -17.74 15.19 12.95
CA SER A 62 -17.06 15.78 14.11
C SER A 62 -16.06 16.85 13.67
N SER A 63 -15.58 17.67 14.61
CA SER A 63 -14.52 18.64 14.32
C SER A 63 -13.25 17.97 13.80
N ILE A 64 -12.92 16.78 14.31
CA ILE A 64 -11.76 16.00 13.89
C ILE A 64 -11.91 15.54 12.43
N VAL A 65 -13.09 15.05 12.05
CA VAL A 65 -13.37 14.66 10.66
C VAL A 65 -13.28 15.84 9.69
N LEU A 66 -13.68 17.05 10.11
CA LEU A 66 -13.54 18.26 9.31
C LEU A 66 -12.06 18.67 9.12
N GLU A 67 -11.22 18.51 10.14
CA GLU A 67 -9.78 18.74 10.06
C GLU A 67 -9.10 17.72 9.13
N LEU A 68 -9.46 16.44 9.27
CA LEU A 68 -9.03 15.38 8.38
C LEU A 68 -9.41 15.67 6.91
N GLU A 69 -10.63 16.13 6.66
CA GLU A 69 -11.08 16.49 5.31
C GLU A 69 -10.25 17.66 4.74
N LYS A 70 -9.93 18.66 5.57
CA LYS A 70 -9.05 19.77 5.19
C LYS A 70 -7.67 19.27 4.78
N ASP A 71 -7.13 18.30 5.50
CA ASP A 71 -5.82 17.70 5.22
C ASP A 71 -5.83 16.88 3.93
N CYS A 72 -6.85 16.06 3.70
CA CYS A 72 -7.03 15.32 2.45
C CYS A 72 -7.12 16.26 1.24
N LYS A 73 -7.90 17.35 1.36
CA LYS A 73 -8.01 18.39 0.32
C LYS A 73 -6.70 19.13 0.09
N ALA A 74 -5.92 19.36 1.14
CA ALA A 74 -4.60 19.98 1.02
C ALA A 74 -3.63 19.04 0.31
N LEU A 75 -3.68 17.73 0.57
CA LEU A 75 -2.86 16.74 -0.12
C LEU A 75 -3.18 16.65 -1.63
N ILE A 76 -4.45 16.78 -2.03
CA ILE A 76 -4.82 16.89 -3.46
C ILE A 76 -4.18 18.11 -4.13
N LYS A 77 -3.99 19.23 -3.42
CA LYS A 77 -3.31 20.40 -4.01
C LYS A 77 -1.87 20.09 -4.38
N TYR A 78 -1.21 19.23 -3.61
CA TYR A 78 0.17 18.84 -3.94
C TYR A 78 0.29 17.93 -5.17
N ALA A 79 -0.81 17.32 -5.59
CA ALA A 79 -0.88 16.52 -6.81
C ALA A 79 -1.07 17.36 -8.08
N LEU A 80 -1.39 18.66 -7.95
CA LEU A 80 -1.68 19.54 -9.09
C LEU A 80 -0.41 19.98 -9.84
N PRO A 81 -0.53 20.38 -11.12
CA PRO A 81 0.63 20.72 -11.97
C PRO A 81 1.44 21.94 -11.51
N ASN A 82 0.95 22.72 -10.54
CA ASN A 82 1.64 23.88 -9.99
C ASN A 82 2.75 23.52 -8.99
N GLU A 83 2.84 22.26 -8.56
CA GLU A 83 3.94 21.77 -7.72
C GLU A 83 5.13 21.30 -8.56
N SER A 84 6.19 20.81 -7.94
CA SER A 84 7.28 20.11 -8.65
C SER A 84 6.96 18.62 -8.88
N ALA A 85 7.64 17.98 -9.84
CA ALA A 85 7.36 16.59 -10.20
C ALA A 85 7.62 15.65 -9.01
N THR A 86 8.70 15.93 -8.27
CA THR A 86 9.03 15.22 -7.02
C THR A 86 7.92 15.33 -5.99
N THR A 87 7.39 16.55 -5.79
CA THR A 87 6.31 16.81 -4.82
C THR A 87 5.01 16.12 -5.23
N GLN A 88 4.68 16.12 -6.52
CA GLN A 88 3.52 15.37 -7.02
C GLN A 88 3.68 13.86 -6.80
N ILE A 89 4.85 13.28 -7.10
CA ILE A 89 5.09 11.85 -6.86
C ILE A 89 4.91 11.51 -5.37
N GLN A 90 5.42 12.35 -4.46
CA GLN A 90 5.21 12.17 -3.03
C GLN A 90 3.72 12.26 -2.65
N ALA A 91 2.98 13.19 -3.26
CA ALA A 91 1.53 13.31 -3.07
C ALA A 91 0.78 12.08 -3.61
N PHE A 92 1.10 11.59 -4.80
CA PHE A 92 0.51 10.39 -5.39
C PHE A 92 0.72 9.17 -4.50
N LYS A 93 1.97 8.90 -4.08
CA LYS A 93 2.32 7.81 -3.15
C LYS A 93 1.53 7.93 -1.83
N SER A 94 1.43 9.15 -1.30
CA SER A 94 0.67 9.42 -0.06
C SER A 94 -0.84 9.19 -0.23
N ILE A 95 -1.43 9.64 -1.34
CA ILE A 95 -2.85 9.45 -1.66
C ILE A 95 -3.15 7.95 -1.76
N ILE A 96 -2.37 7.19 -2.53
CA ILE A 96 -2.54 5.73 -2.66
C ILE A 96 -2.50 5.09 -1.28
N MET A 97 -1.42 5.30 -0.53
CA MET A 97 -1.25 4.71 0.80
C MET A 97 -2.43 5.02 1.72
N LEU A 98 -2.85 6.29 1.81
CA LEU A 98 -3.94 6.70 2.70
C LEU A 98 -5.29 6.10 2.26
N THR A 99 -5.61 6.16 0.97
CA THR A 99 -6.90 5.69 0.45
C THR A 99 -7.07 4.17 0.53
N THR A 100 -5.97 3.42 0.46
CA THR A 100 -6.03 1.95 0.51
C THR A 100 -5.81 1.39 1.92
N ARG A 101 -5.11 2.12 2.80
CA ARG A 101 -4.87 1.71 4.20
C ARG A 101 -6.04 2.05 5.14
N PHE A 102 -6.85 3.05 4.80
CA PHE A 102 -7.98 3.52 5.62
C PHE A 102 -9.29 3.53 4.80
N PRO A 103 -10.01 2.39 4.72
CA PRO A 103 -11.29 2.31 4.02
C PRO A 103 -12.29 3.39 4.48
N GLY A 104 -12.88 4.12 3.54
CA GLY A 104 -13.76 5.26 3.79
C GLY A 104 -13.09 6.62 3.60
N LEU A 105 -11.75 6.69 3.75
CA LEU A 105 -11.00 7.94 3.63
C LEU A 105 -11.02 8.51 2.20
N ARG A 106 -11.14 7.64 1.19
CA ARG A 106 -11.27 8.00 -0.23
C ARG A 106 -12.35 9.04 -0.47
N SER A 107 -13.47 8.93 0.25
CA SER A 107 -14.62 9.84 0.12
C SER A 107 -14.26 11.31 0.40
N TYR A 108 -13.26 11.59 1.23
CA TYR A 108 -12.82 12.94 1.57
C TYR A 108 -11.87 13.54 0.51
N PHE A 109 -11.07 12.71 -0.13
CA PHE A 109 -10.23 13.12 -1.26
C PHE A 109 -11.10 13.55 -2.46
N ILE A 110 -12.11 12.75 -2.82
CA ILE A 110 -12.98 13.04 -3.97
C ILE A 110 -13.89 14.26 -3.75
N ARG A 111 -14.15 14.66 -2.50
CA ARG A 111 -14.85 15.92 -2.16
C ARG A 111 -14.02 17.17 -2.45
N SER A 112 -12.75 17.03 -2.78
CA SER A 112 -11.92 18.14 -3.24
C SER A 112 -12.55 18.81 -4.46
N LYS A 113 -12.55 20.15 -4.50
CA LYS A 113 -13.12 20.92 -5.61
C LYS A 113 -12.45 20.64 -6.97
N TYR A 114 -11.23 20.09 -6.95
CA TYR A 114 -10.49 19.72 -8.16
C TYR A 114 -11.01 18.39 -8.71
N ILE A 115 -11.16 17.39 -7.85
CA ILE A 115 -11.65 16.05 -8.24
C ILE A 115 -13.14 16.09 -8.53
N ARG A 116 -13.96 16.73 -7.70
CA ARG A 116 -15.43 16.81 -7.89
C ARG A 116 -15.87 17.38 -9.25
N ARG A 117 -15.00 18.18 -9.90
CA ARG A 117 -15.28 18.79 -11.22
C ARG A 117 -15.09 17.82 -12.37
N VAL A 118 -14.28 16.79 -12.16
CA VAL A 118 -14.18 15.68 -13.10
C VAL A 118 -15.09 14.57 -12.60
N GLU A 119 -15.75 13.87 -13.52
CA GLU A 119 -16.36 12.59 -13.15
C GLU A 119 -15.27 11.71 -12.51
N ASN A 120 -15.63 10.90 -11.50
CA ASN A 120 -14.71 10.04 -10.75
C ASN A 120 -14.18 8.87 -11.61
N CYS A 121 -13.51 9.19 -12.71
CA CYS A 121 -12.98 8.33 -13.75
C CYS A 121 -11.46 8.48 -13.77
N GLU A 122 -10.75 7.35 -13.88
CA GLU A 122 -9.29 7.27 -13.77
C GLU A 122 -8.60 8.23 -14.75
N GLU A 123 -8.99 8.20 -16.02
CA GLU A 123 -8.39 9.01 -17.08
C GLU A 123 -8.61 10.50 -16.84
N LYS A 124 -9.83 10.89 -16.45
CA LYS A 124 -10.16 12.29 -16.16
C LYS A 124 -9.44 12.80 -14.92
N ILE A 125 -9.25 11.97 -13.89
CA ILE A 125 -8.46 12.34 -12.71
C ILE A 125 -6.98 12.45 -13.06
N ALA A 126 -6.43 11.49 -13.81
CA ALA A 126 -5.02 11.50 -14.21
C ALA A 126 -4.68 12.76 -15.03
N THR A 127 -5.54 13.13 -15.98
CA THR A 127 -5.35 14.33 -16.82
C THR A 127 -5.37 15.65 -16.04
N LEU A 128 -6.02 15.71 -14.86
CA LEU A 128 -5.93 16.89 -13.99
C LEU A 128 -4.52 17.15 -13.46
N TRP A 129 -3.70 16.11 -13.40
CA TRP A 129 -2.35 16.16 -12.85
C TRP A 129 -1.28 16.21 -13.95
N ASP A 130 -1.69 16.29 -15.22
CA ASP A 130 -0.80 16.34 -16.37
C ASP A 130 0.12 17.55 -16.35
N ARG A 131 1.35 17.32 -16.79
CA ARG A 131 2.39 18.31 -16.86
C ARG A 131 2.96 18.43 -18.26
N PRO A 132 3.07 19.65 -18.80
CA PRO A 132 3.71 19.85 -20.09
C PRO A 132 5.24 19.76 -20.00
N ASP A 133 5.82 19.95 -18.81
CA ASP A 133 7.27 20.00 -18.56
C ASP A 133 7.88 18.66 -18.16
N VAL A 134 7.06 17.66 -17.83
CA VAL A 134 7.51 16.29 -17.53
C VAL A 134 7.23 15.43 -18.76
N PRO A 135 8.27 14.86 -19.40
CA PRO A 135 8.06 13.90 -20.47
C PRO A 135 7.16 12.75 -20.01
N LEU A 136 6.10 12.48 -20.77
CA LEU A 136 5.10 11.44 -20.47
C LEU A 136 5.72 10.02 -20.34
N ASP A 137 6.92 9.83 -20.87
CA ASP A 137 7.72 8.61 -20.84
C ASP A 137 8.54 8.43 -19.55
N THR A 138 8.49 9.38 -18.61
CA THR A 138 9.05 9.19 -17.27
C THR A 138 8.25 8.08 -16.55
N ARG A 139 8.74 6.84 -16.66
CA ARG A 139 8.03 5.62 -16.24
C ARG A 139 7.49 5.73 -14.81
N GLU A 140 8.31 6.19 -13.86
CA GLU A 140 7.91 6.33 -12.45
C GLU A 140 6.78 7.35 -12.28
N TRP A 141 6.89 8.54 -12.87
CA TRP A 141 5.88 9.60 -12.72
C TRP A 141 4.53 9.16 -13.30
N SER A 142 4.55 8.57 -14.51
CA SER A 142 3.34 8.07 -15.16
C SER A 142 2.69 6.94 -14.36
N PHE A 143 3.49 6.03 -13.81
CA PHE A 143 3.02 4.96 -12.92
C PHE A 143 2.26 5.51 -11.71
N TRP A 144 2.89 6.38 -10.91
CA TRP A 144 2.27 6.89 -9.68
C TRP A 144 1.07 7.80 -9.94
N ARG A 145 1.11 8.61 -11.00
CA ARG A 145 -0.03 9.42 -11.44
C ARG A 145 -1.24 8.54 -11.78
N GLN A 146 -1.06 7.54 -12.64
CA GLN A 146 -2.18 6.67 -13.04
C GLN A 146 -2.69 5.85 -11.87
N PHE A 147 -1.79 5.30 -11.05
CA PHE A 147 -2.19 4.47 -9.92
C PHE A 147 -2.95 5.28 -8.84
N SER A 148 -2.50 6.50 -8.55
CA SER A 148 -3.24 7.40 -7.63
C SER A 148 -4.57 7.87 -8.20
N ALA A 149 -4.70 7.99 -9.52
CA ALA A 149 -5.96 8.31 -10.16
C ALA A 149 -6.94 7.14 -10.04
N LEU A 150 -6.47 5.90 -10.25
CA LEU A 150 -7.25 4.69 -10.02
C LEU A 150 -7.70 4.58 -8.56
N SER A 151 -6.82 4.85 -7.59
CA SER A 151 -7.19 4.76 -6.16
C SER A 151 -8.26 5.79 -5.75
N LEU A 152 -8.46 6.85 -6.55
CA LEU A 152 -9.53 7.83 -6.38
C LEU A 152 -10.72 7.64 -7.34
N SER A 153 -10.62 6.77 -8.35
CA SER A 153 -11.69 6.54 -9.31
C SER A 153 -12.76 5.61 -8.75
N ASN A 154 -13.96 5.63 -9.33
CA ASN A 154 -15.05 4.74 -8.93
C ASN A 154 -14.95 3.40 -9.67
N GLY A 155 -13.94 2.59 -9.32
CA GLY A 155 -13.76 1.24 -9.85
C GLY A 155 -14.36 0.15 -8.95
N ASP A 156 -14.52 -1.05 -9.49
CA ASP A 156 -15.15 -2.20 -8.80
C ASP A 156 -14.43 -2.57 -7.49
N ILE A 157 -13.09 -2.55 -7.49
CA ILE A 157 -12.28 -2.85 -6.30
C ILE A 157 -12.51 -1.81 -5.20
N SER A 158 -12.44 -0.52 -5.54
CA SER A 158 -12.70 0.55 -4.57
C SER A 158 -14.15 0.50 -4.09
N ALA A 159 -15.12 0.22 -4.96
CA ALA A 159 -16.53 0.10 -4.58
C ALA A 159 -16.75 -1.06 -3.59
N MET A 160 -16.14 -2.22 -3.84
CA MET A 160 -16.21 -3.40 -2.98
C MET A 160 -15.75 -3.09 -1.55
N VAL A 161 -14.65 -2.35 -1.38
CA VAL A 161 -14.11 -2.06 -0.04
C VAL A 161 -14.82 -0.87 0.63
N GLU A 162 -15.12 0.18 -0.14
CA GLU A 162 -15.66 1.43 0.41
C GLU A 162 -17.15 1.32 0.78
N GLN A 163 -17.89 0.37 0.21
CA GLN A 163 -19.31 0.13 0.52
C GLN A 163 -19.52 -0.82 1.71
N CYS A 164 -18.54 -1.63 2.07
CA CYS A 164 -18.62 -2.58 3.18
C CYS A 164 -18.23 -1.92 4.51
N SER A 165 -19.03 -2.10 5.55
CA SER A 165 -18.71 -1.71 6.94
C SER A 165 -17.41 -2.37 7.45
N ILE A 166 -16.80 -1.83 8.50
CA ILE A 166 -15.58 -2.41 9.08
C ILE A 166 -15.79 -3.85 9.55
N ARG A 167 -16.98 -4.15 10.08
CA ARG A 167 -17.38 -5.52 10.43
C ARG A 167 -17.40 -6.46 9.22
N GLU A 168 -17.89 -6.00 8.07
CA GLU A 168 -17.92 -6.81 6.85
C GLU A 168 -16.51 -7.00 6.26
N LEU A 169 -15.67 -5.96 6.30
CA LEU A 169 -14.27 -6.04 5.84
C LEU A 169 -13.44 -7.02 6.66
N THR A 170 -13.71 -7.11 7.97
CA THR A 170 -12.97 -7.94 8.93
C THR A 170 -13.54 -9.36 9.03
N CYS A 171 -14.61 -9.67 8.31
CA CYS A 171 -15.27 -10.96 8.36
C CYS A 171 -14.60 -11.97 7.42
N SER A 172 -13.89 -12.95 7.99
CA SER A 172 -13.26 -14.04 7.22
C SER A 172 -14.23 -15.14 6.80
N CYS A 173 -15.42 -15.21 7.40
CA CYS A 173 -16.46 -16.18 7.07
C CYS A 173 -17.77 -15.45 6.72
N PRO A 174 -18.02 -15.20 5.43
CA PRO A 174 -19.27 -14.57 5.02
C PRO A 174 -20.45 -15.49 5.34
N THR A 175 -21.65 -14.93 5.45
CA THR A 175 -22.90 -15.69 5.56
C THR A 175 -22.97 -16.79 4.47
N ILE A 176 -23.61 -17.92 4.78
CA ILE A 176 -23.69 -19.11 3.91
C ILE A 176 -23.91 -18.70 2.44
N GLY A 177 -22.92 -18.94 1.59
CA GLY A 177 -22.97 -18.69 0.13
C GLY A 177 -22.39 -17.36 -0.37
N ALA A 178 -21.98 -16.45 0.51
CA ALA A 178 -21.25 -15.24 0.10
C ALA A 178 -19.72 -15.48 0.11
N VAL A 179 -18.95 -14.58 -0.51
CA VAL A 179 -17.47 -14.60 -0.56
C VAL A 179 -16.95 -13.41 0.26
N SER A 180 -15.96 -13.61 1.14
CA SER A 180 -15.43 -12.52 1.96
C SER A 180 -14.79 -11.43 1.10
N VAL A 181 -14.72 -10.20 1.59
CA VAL A 181 -14.05 -9.10 0.86
C VAL A 181 -12.59 -9.44 0.60
N VAL A 182 -11.90 -10.08 1.56
CA VAL A 182 -10.52 -10.54 1.40
C VAL A 182 -10.39 -11.56 0.26
N GLU A 183 -11.28 -12.54 0.17
CA GLU A 183 -11.26 -13.48 -0.95
C GLU A 183 -11.58 -12.82 -2.29
N GLN A 184 -12.53 -11.90 -2.33
CA GLN A 184 -12.84 -11.15 -3.55
C GLN A 184 -11.64 -10.33 -4.01
N LEU A 185 -10.89 -9.70 -3.10
CA LEU A 185 -9.66 -8.97 -3.43
C LEU A 185 -8.54 -9.90 -3.90
N LEU A 186 -8.41 -11.10 -3.31
CA LEU A 186 -7.46 -12.11 -3.77
C LEU A 186 -7.77 -12.58 -5.19
N VAL A 187 -9.05 -12.75 -5.53
CA VAL A 187 -9.48 -13.09 -6.91
C VAL A 187 -9.29 -11.90 -7.86
N ALA A 188 -9.60 -10.68 -7.41
CA ALA A 188 -9.43 -9.47 -8.20
C ALA A 188 -7.95 -9.18 -8.52
N TYR A 189 -7.01 -9.67 -7.70
CA TYR A 189 -5.58 -9.62 -8.02
C TYR A 189 -5.23 -10.45 -9.27
N ASP A 190 -5.80 -11.65 -9.40
CA ASP A 190 -5.51 -12.58 -10.50
C ASP A 190 -6.27 -12.23 -11.79
N SER A 191 -7.34 -11.44 -11.65
CA SER A 191 -8.20 -11.10 -12.77
C SER A 191 -7.59 -9.99 -13.61
N GLU A 192 -7.65 -10.10 -14.94
CA GLU A 192 -7.40 -8.99 -15.85
C GLU A 192 -8.48 -7.93 -15.63
N GLY A 193 -8.21 -7.01 -14.71
CA GLY A 193 -9.09 -5.89 -14.41
C GLY A 193 -9.13 -4.86 -15.55
N PRO A 194 -10.07 -3.90 -15.48
CA PRO A 194 -10.17 -2.83 -16.48
C PRO A 194 -8.92 -1.92 -16.51
N SER A 195 -8.16 -1.89 -15.41
CA SER A 195 -6.89 -1.16 -15.31
C SER A 195 -5.75 -2.13 -15.01
N LYS A 196 -4.58 -1.88 -15.59
CA LYS A 196 -3.34 -2.64 -15.31
C LYS A 196 -2.90 -2.56 -13.84
N PHE A 197 -3.45 -1.60 -13.08
CA PHE A 197 -3.14 -1.42 -11.66
C PHE A 197 -4.16 -2.10 -10.73
N SER A 198 -5.19 -2.77 -11.26
CA SER A 198 -6.21 -3.46 -10.46
C SER A 198 -5.59 -4.43 -9.45
N GLY A 199 -4.59 -5.23 -9.86
CA GLY A 199 -3.89 -6.13 -8.94
C GLY A 199 -3.16 -5.39 -7.81
N ALA A 200 -2.40 -4.34 -8.15
CA ALA A 200 -1.70 -3.52 -7.15
C ALA A 200 -2.68 -2.84 -6.16
N LEU A 201 -3.84 -2.38 -6.66
CA LEU A 201 -4.89 -1.81 -5.81
C LEU A 201 -5.48 -2.85 -4.85
N SER A 202 -5.72 -4.08 -5.32
CA SER A 202 -6.20 -5.19 -4.50
C SER A 202 -5.20 -5.54 -3.38
N ILE A 203 -3.90 -5.65 -3.71
CA ILE A 203 -2.83 -5.87 -2.73
C ILE A 203 -2.85 -4.79 -1.65
N ARG A 204 -2.97 -3.52 -2.06
CA ARG A 204 -2.96 -2.37 -1.17
C ARG A 204 -4.15 -2.38 -0.20
N TYR A 205 -5.36 -2.69 -0.69
CA TYR A 205 -6.53 -2.83 0.16
C TYR A 205 -6.43 -4.04 1.09
N LEU A 206 -5.93 -5.18 0.60
CA LEU A 206 -5.66 -6.34 1.44
C LEU A 206 -4.71 -5.98 2.59
N GLY A 207 -3.58 -5.34 2.28
CA GLY A 207 -2.64 -4.88 3.30
C GLY A 207 -3.31 -3.98 4.36
N GLY A 208 -4.19 -3.06 3.94
CA GLY A 208 -4.94 -2.20 4.86
C GLY A 208 -5.94 -2.95 5.75
N ILE A 209 -6.67 -3.93 5.20
CA ILE A 209 -7.63 -4.75 5.95
C ILE A 209 -6.92 -5.66 6.95
N LEU A 210 -5.82 -6.29 6.54
CA LEU A 210 -5.02 -7.17 7.41
C LEU A 210 -4.31 -6.43 8.55
N GLU A 211 -4.24 -5.10 8.49
CA GLU A 211 -3.74 -4.29 9.60
C GLU A 211 -4.74 -4.15 10.74
N LEU A 212 -6.02 -4.46 10.51
CA LEU A 212 -7.09 -4.35 11.50
C LEU A 212 -7.04 -5.54 12.46
N PRO A 213 -6.87 -5.34 13.77
CA PRO A 213 -6.83 -6.44 14.73
C PRO A 213 -8.09 -7.31 14.67
N SER A 214 -9.27 -6.72 14.50
CA SER A 214 -10.52 -7.49 14.50
C SER A 214 -10.61 -8.50 13.35
N PHE A 215 -9.90 -8.28 12.23
CA PHE A 215 -9.82 -9.28 11.17
C PHE A 215 -9.25 -10.61 11.68
N TRP A 216 -8.14 -10.56 12.42
CA TRP A 216 -7.47 -11.74 12.95
C TRP A 216 -8.22 -12.37 14.12
N HIS A 217 -8.87 -11.56 14.96
CA HIS A 217 -9.66 -12.06 16.09
C HIS A 217 -10.96 -12.75 15.65
N ASN A 218 -11.62 -12.25 14.60
CA ASN A 218 -12.93 -12.74 14.16
C ASN A 218 -12.86 -13.99 13.27
N ALA A 219 -11.66 -14.40 12.86
CA ALA A 219 -11.52 -15.36 11.78
C ALA A 219 -11.67 -16.85 12.20
N GLY A 220 -11.68 -17.17 13.50
CA GLY A 220 -12.07 -18.50 14.02
C GLY A 220 -11.41 -19.69 13.29
N ASP A 221 -12.19 -20.72 12.96
CA ASP A 221 -11.74 -21.88 12.15
C ASP A 221 -11.52 -21.54 10.66
N ALA A 222 -12.10 -20.43 10.17
CA ALA A 222 -11.88 -19.96 8.80
C ALA A 222 -10.46 -19.40 8.59
N ASN A 223 -9.70 -19.20 9.67
CA ASN A 223 -8.31 -18.75 9.66
C ASN A 223 -7.42 -19.64 8.79
N ASP A 224 -7.46 -20.96 8.98
CA ASP A 224 -6.52 -21.84 8.27
C ASP A 224 -6.70 -21.76 6.75
N TYR A 225 -7.95 -21.63 6.29
CA TYR A 225 -8.26 -21.50 4.88
C TYR A 225 -7.82 -20.15 4.30
N ILE A 226 -8.15 -19.04 4.96
CA ILE A 226 -7.76 -17.70 4.49
C ILE A 226 -6.24 -17.52 4.58
N VAL A 227 -5.60 -17.96 5.66
CA VAL A 227 -4.13 -17.96 5.81
C VAL A 227 -3.48 -18.78 4.70
N GLY A 228 -4.02 -19.96 4.37
CA GLY A 228 -3.54 -20.76 3.24
C GLY A 228 -3.57 -20.01 1.92
N LYS A 229 -4.68 -19.31 1.62
CA LYS A 229 -4.79 -18.47 0.42
C LYS A 229 -3.82 -17.28 0.45
N LEU A 230 -3.69 -16.60 1.59
CA LEU A 230 -2.78 -15.46 1.75
C LEU A 230 -1.32 -15.89 1.56
N CYS A 231 -0.88 -16.98 2.21
CA CYS A 231 0.48 -17.50 2.04
C CYS A 231 0.77 -17.93 0.60
N ALA A 232 -0.17 -18.64 -0.03
CA ALA A 232 -0.03 -19.03 -1.43
C ALA A 232 0.08 -17.80 -2.35
N LYS A 233 -0.75 -16.77 -2.10
CA LYS A 233 -0.74 -15.55 -2.90
C LYS A 233 0.53 -14.72 -2.70
N LEU A 234 0.96 -14.53 -1.46
CA LEU A 234 2.20 -13.84 -1.13
C LEU A 234 3.41 -14.52 -1.76
N LEU A 235 3.45 -15.86 -1.75
CA LEU A 235 4.51 -16.61 -2.41
C LEU A 235 4.62 -16.26 -3.89
N LEU A 236 3.50 -16.26 -4.61
CA LEU A 236 3.45 -15.89 -6.03
C LEU A 236 3.91 -14.43 -6.24
N ILE A 237 3.37 -13.48 -5.47
CA ILE A 237 3.75 -12.07 -5.57
C ILE A 237 5.26 -11.88 -5.38
N LEU A 238 5.84 -12.52 -4.35
CA LEU A 238 7.27 -12.40 -4.05
C LEU A 238 8.15 -13.05 -5.13
N GLN A 239 7.70 -14.14 -5.74
CA GLN A 239 8.37 -14.78 -6.88
C GLN A 239 8.33 -13.86 -8.12
N ASP A 240 7.19 -13.25 -8.41
CA ASP A 240 7.00 -12.34 -9.54
C ASP A 240 7.81 -11.04 -9.41
N LEU A 241 8.12 -10.61 -8.18
CA LEU A 241 9.00 -9.46 -7.92
C LEU A 241 10.46 -9.70 -8.30
N GLY A 242 10.87 -10.95 -8.58
CA GLY A 242 12.23 -11.27 -8.99
C GLY A 242 13.28 -10.85 -7.96
N LEU A 243 12.99 -11.01 -6.65
CA LEU A 243 13.84 -10.56 -5.53
C LEU A 243 15.23 -11.24 -5.46
N GLU A 244 15.55 -12.11 -6.41
CA GLU A 244 16.82 -12.82 -6.52
C GLU A 244 17.83 -12.09 -7.43
N LYS A 245 17.38 -11.15 -8.28
CA LYS A 245 18.24 -10.48 -9.27
C LYS A 245 18.06 -8.97 -9.19
N ARG A 246 19.17 -8.22 -9.34
CA ARG A 246 19.15 -6.78 -9.57
C ARG A 246 19.03 -6.55 -11.06
N ASP A 247 17.82 -6.31 -11.56
CA ASP A 247 17.64 -5.92 -12.96
C ASP A 247 17.89 -4.41 -13.12
N VAL A 248 18.59 -4.05 -14.18
CA VAL A 248 18.97 -2.64 -14.46
C VAL A 248 17.81 -1.85 -15.07
N ASP A 249 16.75 -2.51 -15.55
CA ASP A 249 15.57 -1.89 -16.15
C ASP A 249 14.26 -2.34 -15.47
N GLU A 250 14.21 -2.23 -14.14
CA GLU A 250 13.01 -2.59 -13.38
C GLU A 250 11.84 -1.65 -13.71
N ALA A 251 10.73 -2.25 -14.14
CA ALA A 251 9.48 -1.54 -14.27
C ALA A 251 9.09 -0.95 -12.91
N PRO A 252 8.56 0.29 -12.85
CA PRO A 252 8.06 0.86 -11.60
C PRO A 252 7.08 -0.11 -10.94
N CYS A 253 7.36 -0.43 -9.67
CA CYS A 253 6.59 -1.38 -8.90
C CYS A 253 6.19 -0.78 -7.56
N ASP A 254 5.05 -1.23 -7.03
CA ASP A 254 4.54 -0.81 -5.74
C ASP A 254 5.08 -1.67 -4.59
N TYR A 255 6.40 -1.63 -4.39
CA TYR A 255 7.06 -2.38 -3.30
C TYR A 255 6.46 -2.08 -1.93
N LEU A 256 6.08 -0.83 -1.67
CA LEU A 256 5.43 -0.43 -0.42
C LEU A 256 4.07 -1.09 -0.20
N GLY A 257 3.34 -1.44 -1.28
CA GLY A 257 2.08 -2.17 -1.18
C GLY A 257 2.31 -3.63 -0.83
N VAL A 258 3.29 -4.26 -1.49
CA VAL A 258 3.68 -5.65 -1.23
C VAL A 258 4.26 -5.80 0.17
N ASP A 259 5.12 -4.87 0.60
CA ASP A 259 5.73 -4.89 1.94
C ASP A 259 4.67 -4.78 3.03
N CYS A 260 3.70 -3.87 2.86
CA CYS A 260 2.57 -3.73 3.78
C CYS A 260 1.72 -5.01 3.85
N LEU A 261 1.44 -5.64 2.70
CA LEU A 261 0.69 -6.90 2.67
C LEU A 261 1.44 -8.03 3.38
N ALA A 262 2.73 -8.19 3.09
CA ALA A 262 3.57 -9.22 3.66
C ALA A 262 3.76 -9.03 5.17
N ASP A 263 4.12 -7.82 5.63
CA ASP A 263 4.30 -7.51 7.05
C ASP A 263 3.01 -7.78 7.85
N ASN A 264 1.87 -7.24 7.40
CA ASN A 264 0.59 -7.41 8.11
C ASN A 264 0.11 -8.87 8.11
N SER A 265 0.35 -9.61 7.02
CA SER A 265 0.06 -11.05 6.98
C SER A 265 0.93 -11.81 7.98
N LEU A 266 2.23 -11.52 8.04
CA LEU A 266 3.15 -12.16 8.97
C LEU A 266 2.77 -11.88 10.43
N VAL A 267 2.46 -10.62 10.76
CA VAL A 267 2.01 -10.24 12.11
C VAL A 267 0.77 -11.03 12.54
N GLY A 268 -0.23 -11.12 11.66
CA GLY A 268 -1.47 -11.84 11.93
C GLY A 268 -1.28 -13.34 12.08
N ILE A 269 -0.58 -13.95 11.13
CA ILE A 269 -0.29 -15.40 11.14
C ILE A 269 0.52 -15.76 12.39
N PHE A 270 1.48 -14.92 12.78
CA PHE A 270 2.24 -15.11 14.00
C PHE A 270 1.35 -15.05 15.25
N GLY A 271 0.45 -14.08 15.33
CA GLY A 271 -0.52 -13.97 16.42
C GLY A 271 -1.41 -15.22 16.55
N LEU A 272 -1.84 -15.79 15.42
CA LEU A 272 -2.60 -17.05 15.39
C LEU A 272 -1.74 -18.25 15.81
N ALA A 273 -0.51 -18.32 15.33
CA ALA A 273 0.41 -19.42 15.62
C ALA A 273 0.84 -19.45 17.10
N GLY A 274 0.99 -18.27 17.74
CA GLY A 274 1.31 -18.17 19.17
C GLY A 274 0.23 -18.75 20.10
N GLY A 275 -1.00 -18.95 19.60
CA GLY A 275 -2.05 -19.67 20.32
C GLY A 275 -1.94 -21.20 20.25
N ILE A 276 -1.07 -21.75 19.39
CA ILE A 276 -0.90 -23.19 19.20
C ILE A 276 0.17 -23.70 20.15
N GLN A 277 -0.20 -24.62 21.06
CA GLN A 277 0.66 -25.07 22.16
C GLN A 277 1.76 -26.06 21.75
N CYS A 278 1.70 -26.63 20.55
CA CYS A 278 2.60 -27.68 20.09
C CYS A 278 3.16 -27.34 18.70
N GLU A 279 4.49 -27.32 18.56
CA GLU A 279 5.17 -27.07 17.28
C GLU A 279 4.71 -28.04 16.17
N ASN A 280 4.47 -29.30 16.52
CA ASN A 280 3.98 -30.31 15.58
C ASN A 280 2.59 -29.96 15.02
N ASP A 281 1.74 -29.28 15.79
CA ASP A 281 0.40 -28.90 15.35
C ASP A 281 0.47 -27.77 14.31
N ILE A 282 1.46 -26.88 14.43
CA ILE A 282 1.72 -25.81 13.45
C ILE A 282 2.27 -26.42 12.16
N ALA A 283 3.24 -27.33 12.26
CA ALA A 283 3.85 -27.98 11.11
C ALA A 283 2.84 -28.79 10.28
N ASN A 284 1.77 -29.29 10.90
CA ASN A 284 0.69 -30.00 10.25
C ASN A 284 -0.33 -29.10 9.54
N LYS A 285 -0.22 -27.76 9.68
CA LYS A 285 -1.11 -26.83 8.98
C LYS A 285 -0.82 -26.80 7.49
N THR A 286 -1.87 -26.83 6.68
CA THR A 286 -1.78 -26.82 5.20
C THR A 286 -1.08 -25.58 4.64
N TRP A 287 -1.10 -24.47 5.37
CA TRP A 287 -0.48 -23.21 5.00
C TRP A 287 1.01 -23.11 5.40
N TYR A 288 1.49 -23.96 6.31
CA TYR A 288 2.83 -23.85 6.91
C TYR A 288 3.94 -23.98 5.87
N ALA A 289 3.80 -24.91 4.92
CA ALA A 289 4.78 -25.10 3.85
C ALA A 289 4.97 -23.83 3.00
N ASN A 290 3.87 -23.15 2.62
CA ASN A 290 3.92 -21.90 1.86
C ASN A 290 4.50 -20.76 2.70
N LEU A 291 4.15 -20.70 4.00
CA LEU A 291 4.73 -19.70 4.91
C LEU A 291 6.26 -19.84 5.00
N CYS A 292 6.78 -21.07 5.12
CA CYS A 292 8.23 -21.31 5.13
C CYS A 292 8.90 -20.83 3.84
N GLN A 293 8.26 -21.00 2.67
CA GLN A 293 8.77 -20.48 1.40
C GLN A 293 8.74 -18.94 1.35
N VAL A 294 7.66 -18.31 1.81
CA VAL A 294 7.55 -16.85 1.93
C VAL A 294 8.67 -16.31 2.82
N VAL A 295 8.88 -16.89 4.00
CA VAL A 295 9.96 -16.48 4.92
C VAL A 295 11.33 -16.66 4.29
N ARG A 296 11.57 -17.75 3.55
CA ARG A 296 12.83 -17.96 2.83
C ARG A 296 13.09 -16.83 1.81
N LEU A 297 12.08 -16.47 1.01
CA LEU A 297 12.20 -15.37 0.05
C LEU A 297 12.44 -14.03 0.74
N LEU A 298 11.71 -13.75 1.82
CA LEU A 298 11.85 -12.48 2.55
C LEU A 298 13.19 -12.32 3.28
N ARG A 299 13.92 -13.41 3.52
CA ARG A 299 15.28 -13.37 4.09
C ARG A 299 16.38 -13.13 3.05
N GLN A 300 16.05 -12.99 1.76
CA GLN A 300 17.05 -12.69 0.74
C GLN A 300 17.63 -11.27 0.93
N PRO A 301 18.93 -11.04 0.66
CA PRO A 301 19.56 -9.74 0.90
C PRO A 301 18.91 -8.56 0.17
N LEU A 302 18.45 -8.77 -1.06
CA LEU A 302 17.80 -7.72 -1.87
C LEU A 302 16.44 -7.27 -1.32
N VAL A 303 15.86 -8.03 -0.40
CA VAL A 303 14.57 -7.71 0.22
C VAL A 303 14.71 -6.59 1.24
N GLU A 304 15.87 -6.43 1.88
CA GLU A 304 16.08 -5.36 2.88
C GLU A 304 15.78 -3.96 2.31
N ASP A 305 16.20 -3.72 1.06
CA ASP A 305 15.98 -2.44 0.39
C ASP A 305 14.56 -2.28 -0.16
N ARG A 306 13.92 -3.39 -0.56
CA ARG A 306 12.64 -3.38 -1.28
C ARG A 306 11.42 -3.51 -0.36
N LEU A 307 11.49 -4.44 0.59
CA LEU A 307 10.44 -4.78 1.54
C LEU A 307 10.98 -4.72 2.98
N PRO A 308 11.45 -3.53 3.42
CA PRO A 308 12.18 -3.39 4.67
C PRO A 308 11.39 -3.83 5.92
N ASP A 309 10.07 -3.63 5.95
CA ASP A 309 9.27 -3.96 7.13
C ASP A 309 9.10 -5.47 7.26
N SER A 310 8.78 -6.14 6.14
CA SER A 310 8.69 -7.60 6.04
C SER A 310 10.03 -8.28 6.30
N TRP A 311 11.13 -7.71 5.79
CA TRP A 311 12.49 -8.20 6.04
C TRP A 311 12.80 -8.15 7.55
N LYS A 312 12.60 -7.00 8.20
CA LYS A 312 12.81 -6.86 9.65
C LYS A 312 11.96 -7.85 10.43
N ARG A 313 10.72 -8.10 9.99
CA ARG A 313 9.80 -9.04 10.63
C ARG A 313 10.36 -10.46 10.67
N VAL A 314 10.85 -10.98 9.54
CA VAL A 314 11.32 -12.37 9.45
C VAL A 314 12.65 -12.63 10.18
N PHE A 315 13.34 -11.57 10.60
CA PHE A 315 14.54 -11.60 11.45
C PHE A 315 14.24 -11.26 12.92
N SER A 316 12.99 -11.01 13.30
CA SER A 316 12.64 -10.80 14.70
C SER A 316 12.84 -12.08 15.51
N ALA A 317 13.20 -11.94 16.79
CA ALA A 317 13.44 -13.10 17.67
C ALA A 317 12.20 -13.99 17.77
N GLU A 318 11.02 -13.38 17.79
CA GLU A 318 9.74 -14.06 17.81
C GLU A 318 9.55 -14.94 16.56
N PHE A 319 9.84 -14.40 15.38
CA PHE A 319 9.71 -15.13 14.11
C PHE A 319 10.75 -16.24 13.94
N LEU A 320 11.98 -16.02 14.39
CA LEU A 320 13.05 -17.02 14.33
C LEU A 320 12.73 -18.25 15.17
N ASN A 321 12.05 -18.09 16.30
CA ASN A 321 11.62 -19.21 17.13
C ASN A 321 10.50 -20.03 16.47
N LEU A 322 9.59 -19.37 15.75
CA LEU A 322 8.48 -20.05 15.06
C LEU A 322 8.93 -20.80 13.80
N ILE A 323 9.88 -20.22 13.07
CA ILE A 323 10.39 -20.76 11.79
C ILE A 323 11.92 -20.75 11.85
N PRO A 324 12.53 -21.79 12.46
CA PRO A 324 13.97 -21.93 12.57
C PRO A 324 14.56 -22.44 11.25
N LEU A 325 14.32 -21.72 10.15
CA LEU A 325 15.01 -21.97 8.89
C LEU A 325 16.45 -21.48 9.04
N VAL A 326 17.40 -22.40 8.86
CA VAL A 326 18.82 -22.07 8.75
C VAL A 326 18.97 -21.16 7.53
N TYR A 327 19.46 -19.95 7.77
CA TYR A 327 19.86 -19.06 6.68
C TYR A 327 21.16 -19.62 6.10
N GLU A 328 21.07 -20.23 4.93
CA GLU A 328 22.24 -20.55 4.11
C GLU A 328 22.48 -19.33 3.20
N PRO A 329 23.47 -18.47 3.49
CA PRO A 329 23.80 -17.37 2.58
C PRO A 329 24.17 -18.00 1.23
N VAL A 330 23.38 -17.71 0.21
CA VAL A 330 23.77 -18.01 -1.17
C VAL A 330 24.95 -17.07 -1.45
N GLU A 331 26.15 -17.63 -1.63
CA GLU A 331 27.29 -16.86 -2.12
C GLU A 331 26.91 -16.32 -3.50
N VAL A 332 26.55 -15.03 -3.55
CA VAL A 332 26.30 -14.35 -4.81
C VAL A 332 27.68 -14.06 -5.39
N ASP A 333 28.08 -14.84 -6.40
CA ASP A 333 29.23 -14.51 -7.22
C ASP A 333 29.00 -13.12 -7.82
N ILE A 334 29.72 -12.12 -7.30
CA ILE A 334 29.72 -10.77 -7.84
C ILE A 334 30.53 -10.84 -9.15
N VAL A 335 29.81 -11.02 -10.27
CA VAL A 335 30.38 -10.99 -11.62
C VAL A 335 30.49 -9.56 -12.14
#